data_AF-A0A8J5MQS2-F1
#
_entry.id   AF-A0A8J5MQS2-F1
#
_cell.length_a   1.000
_cell.length_b   1.000
_cell.length_c   1.000
_cell.angle_alpha   90.00
_cell.angle_beta   90.00
_cell.angle_gamma   90.00
#
_symmetry.space_group_name_H-M   'P 1'
#
loop_
_entity.id
_entity.type
_entity.pdbx_description
1 polymer ?
#
loop_
_entity_poly.entity_id
_entity_poly.type
_entity_poly.pdbx_seq_one_letter_code
_entity_poly.pdbx_strand_id
1 'polypeptide(L)' 'MGGNQLWRYDPVKQWLVHGGNPRCLDCNPGNKEIFVSACSPEKETQKWIFEHFDAERLAKWDKAGPVF' A
#
# COMPACT_ATOMS: atom_id res chain seq x y z
N MET A 1 5.47 12.42 11.27
CA MET A 1 5.59 12.90 9.87
C MET A 1 5.93 11.71 8.98
N GLY A 2 5.12 11.35 7.99
CA GLY A 2 5.45 10.23 7.10
C GLY A 2 6.26 10.72 5.89
N GLY A 3 7.45 10.16 5.67
CA GLY A 3 8.28 10.48 4.49
C GLY A 3 7.68 9.97 3.17
N ASN A 4 8.18 10.45 2.04
CA ASN A 4 7.71 10.05 0.70
C ASN A 4 8.07 8.60 0.32
N GLN A 5 8.92 7.94 1.09
CA GLN A 5 9.30 6.53 0.94
C GLN A 5 8.55 5.59 1.90
N LEU A 6 7.62 6.11 2.72
CA LEU A 6 6.84 5.30 3.64
C LEU A 6 5.71 4.57 2.91
N TRP A 7 5.73 3.24 2.98
CA TRP A 7 4.70 2.37 2.42
C TRP A 7 4.26 1.32 3.44
N ARG A 8 2.96 1.03 3.47
CA ARG A 8 2.37 -0.06 4.26
C ARG A 8 1.60 -0.99 3.33
N TYR A 9 1.86 -2.29 3.43
CA TYR A 9 1.05 -3.28 2.76
C TYR A 9 -0.11 -3.73 3.65
N ASP A 10 -1.34 -3.63 3.14
CA ASP A 10 -2.54 -4.21 3.73
C ASP A 10 -2.88 -5.50 2.98
N PRO A 11 -2.62 -6.70 3.55
CA PRO A 11 -2.83 -7.97 2.85
C PRO A 11 -4.32 -8.33 2.73
N VAL A 12 -5.21 -7.73 3.53
CA VAL A 12 -6.66 -7.99 3.48
C VAL A 12 -7.28 -7.24 2.31
N LYS A 13 -6.94 -5.95 2.17
CA LYS A 13 -7.40 -5.11 1.04
C LYS A 13 -6.53 -5.24 -0.20
N GLN A 14 -5.37 -5.89 -0.07
CA GLN A 14 -4.34 -6.03 -1.10
C GLN A 14 -3.80 -4.67 -1.54
N TRP A 15 -3.65 -3.71 -0.63
CA TRP A 15 -3.24 -2.35 -0.94
C TRP A 15 -1.80 -2.07 -0.53
N LEU A 16 -1.09 -1.31 -1.37
CA LEU A 16 0.12 -0.61 -0.99
C LEU A 16 -0.24 0.85 -0.68
N VAL A 17 -0.32 1.18 0.61
CA VAL A 17 -0.72 2.50 1.10
C VAL A 17 0.51 3.39 1.26
N HIS A 18 0.48 4.57 0.65
CA HIS A 18 1.51 5.59 0.70
C HIS A 18 1.27 6.58 1.85
N GLY A 19 2.23 6.66 2.77
CA GLY A 19 2.48 7.85 3.61
C GLY A 19 1.30 8.48 4.39
N GLY A 20 1.55 9.68 4.94
CA GLY A 20 0.67 10.41 5.86
C GLY A 20 -0.63 10.98 5.27
N ASN A 21 -0.97 10.65 4.02
CA ASN A 21 -2.26 10.98 3.40
C ASN A 21 -2.67 9.76 2.55
N PRO A 22 -3.69 8.98 2.92
CA PRO A 22 -3.85 7.61 2.45
C PRO A 22 -4.19 7.57 0.95
N ARG A 23 -3.12 7.49 0.14
CA ARG A 23 -3.17 7.17 -1.28
C ARG A 23 -2.68 5.74 -1.46
N CYS A 24 -3.21 5.06 -2.46
CA CYS A 24 -2.83 3.69 -2.77
C CYS A 24 -2.06 3.65 -4.09
N LEU A 25 -1.15 2.68 -4.20
CA LEU A 25 -0.55 2.34 -5.48
C LEU A 25 -1.65 1.86 -6.42
N ASP A 26 -1.74 2.49 -7.59
CA ASP A 26 -2.73 2.25 -8.62
C ASP A 26 -1.98 2.05 -9.94
N CYS A 27 -2.62 1.39 -10.90
CA CYS A 27 -2.04 1.20 -12.22
C CYS A 27 -3.05 1.51 -13.33
N ASN A 28 -2.53 1.91 -14.47
CA ASN A 28 -3.28 1.98 -15.71
C ASN A 28 -2.66 1.01 -16.71
N PRO A 29 -3.25 -0.18 -16.89
CA PRO A 29 -2.73 -1.19 -17.82
C PRO A 29 -2.67 -0.71 -19.27
N GLY A 30 -3.53 0.24 -19.67
CA GLY A 30 -3.62 0.74 -21.04
C GLY A 30 -2.39 1.53 -21.49
N ASN A 31 -1.77 2.28 -20.58
CA ASN A 31 -0.55 3.05 -20.85
C ASN A 31 0.69 2.53 -20.08
N LYS A 32 0.56 1.40 -19.38
CA LYS A 32 1.64 0.77 -18.58
C LYS A 32 2.20 1.68 -17.48
N GLU A 33 1.34 2.49 -16.88
CA GLU A 33 1.72 3.45 -15.84
C GLU A 33 1.36 2.95 -14.44
N ILE A 34 2.22 3.28 -13.46
CA ILE A 34 1.98 3.10 -12.04
C ILE A 34 2.00 4.48 -11.38
N PHE A 35 1.00 4.78 -10.57
CA PHE A 35 0.83 6.07 -9.92
C PHE A 35 0.19 5.91 -8.53
N VAL A 36 0.14 6.99 -7.76
CA VAL A 36 -0.62 7.03 -6.51
C VAL A 36 -1.96 7.71 -6.73
N SER A 37 -3.04 7.11 -6.25
CA SER A 37 -4.39 7.66 -6.35
C SER A 37 -5.18 7.47 -5.05
N ALA A 38 -6.37 8.04 -4.92
CA ALA A 38 -7.18 7.81 -3.72
C ALA A 38 -7.53 6.32 -3.60
N CYS A 39 -7.36 5.74 -2.41
CA CYS A 39 -7.69 4.35 -2.17
C CYS A 39 -9.19 4.10 -2.37
N SER A 40 -9.55 3.07 -3.12
CA SER A 40 -10.95 2.69 -3.41
C SER A 40 -11.08 1.16 -3.45
N PRO A 41 -11.99 0.56 -2.67
CA PRO A 41 -12.19 -0.90 -2.66
C PRO A 41 -12.81 -1.42 -3.96
N GLU A 42 -13.43 -0.55 -4.75
CA GLU A 42 -14.02 -0.90 -6.04
C GLU A 42 -12.98 -1.01 -7.17
N LYS A 43 -11.75 -0.52 -6.96
CA LYS A 43 -10.70 -0.53 -7.98
C LYS A 43 -9.82 -1.78 -7.91
N GLU A 44 -10.01 -2.68 -8.86
CA GLU A 44 -9.12 -3.84 -9.05
C GLU A 44 -7.67 -3.42 -9.39
N THR A 45 -7.47 -2.28 -10.03
CA THR A 45 -6.13 -1.74 -10.37
C THR A 45 -5.30 -1.31 -9.16
N GLN A 46 -5.90 -1.30 -7.97
CA GLN A 46 -5.23 -1.02 -6.69
C GLN A 46 -4.93 -2.28 -5.87
N LYS A 47 -5.30 -3.48 -6.36
CA LYS A 47 -5.06 -4.74 -5.67
C LYS A 47 -3.74 -5.36 -6.11
N TRP A 48 -2.82 -5.50 -5.16
CA TRP A 48 -1.47 -6.02 -5.34
C TRP A 48 -1.29 -7.27 -4.47
N ILE A 49 -0.86 -8.36 -5.09
CA ILE A 49 -0.61 -9.64 -4.42
C ILE A 49 0.88 -9.83 -4.29
N PHE A 50 1.37 -9.95 -3.05
CA PHE A 50 2.73 -10.38 -2.77
C PHE A 50 2.73 -11.89 -2.57
N GLU A 51 3.58 -12.60 -3.30
CA GLU A 51 3.72 -14.06 -3.19
C GLU A 51 4.17 -14.49 -1.79
N HIS A 52 5.06 -13.71 -1.18
CA HIS A 52 5.59 -13.96 0.15
C HIS A 52 5.57 -12.68 0.98
N PHE A 53 5.00 -12.78 2.18
CA PHE A 53 5.03 -11.72 3.18
C PHE A 53 4.92 -12.31 4.59
N ASP A 54 5.45 -11.60 5.58
CA ASP A 54 5.34 -11.96 6.98
C ASP A 54 4.08 -11.30 7.58
N ALA A 55 3.01 -12.09 7.72
CA ALA A 55 1.73 -11.63 8.25
C ALA A 55 1.84 -11.12 9.70
N GLU A 56 2.68 -11.74 10.53
CA GLU A 56 2.86 -11.30 11.92
C GLU A 56 3.54 -9.93 11.99
N ARG A 57 4.55 -9.71 11.13
CA ARG A 57 5.23 -8.43 11.05
C ARG A 57 4.31 -7.32 10.57
N LEU A 58 3.45 -7.60 9.58
CA LEU A 58 2.44 -6.64 9.11
C LEU A 58 1.40 -6.33 10.19
N ALA A 59 0.96 -7.33 10.96
CA ALA A 59 0.03 -7.13 12.07
C ALA A 59 0.63 -6.26 13.20
N LYS A 60 1.96 -6.32 13.37
CA LYS A 60 2.71 -5.55 14.37
C LYS A 60 3.24 -4.21 13.81
N TRP A 61 2.75 -3.76 12.65
CA TRP A 61 3.25 -2.55 11.96
C TRP A 61 3.30 -1.32 12.85
N ASP A 62 2.26 -1.05 13.64
CA ASP A 62 2.20 0.17 14.47
C ASP A 62 3.16 0.12 15.68
N LYS A 63 3.72 -1.06 16.00
CA LYS A 63 4.70 -1.26 17.09
C LYS A 63 6.15 -1.40 16.60
N ALA A 64 6.34 -1.95 15.40
CA ALA A 64 7.65 -2.28 14.82
C ALA A 64 8.00 -1.46 13.57
N GLY A 65 7.06 -0.68 13.06
CA GLY A 65 7.25 0.23 11.94
C GLY A 65 8.06 1.46 12.34
N PRO A 66 8.44 2.29 11.36
CA PRO A 66 9.18 3.51 11.62
C PRO A 66 8.40 4.42 12.59
N VAL A 67 9.03 4.68 13.75
CA VAL A 67 8.58 5.67 14.72
C VAL A 67 9.00 7.03 14.18
N PHE A 68 8.03 7.90 13.90
CA PHE A 68 8.27 9.26 13.42
C PHE A 68 7.81 10.30 14.43
#